data_AF-A0A812I8S2-F1
#
_entry.id   AF-A0A812I8S2-F1
#
_cell.length_a   1.000
_cell.length_b   1.000
_cell.length_c   1.000
_cell.angle_alpha   90.00
_cell.angle_beta   90.00
_cell.angle_gamma   90.00
#
_symmetry.space_group_name_H-M   'P 1'
#
loop_
_entity.id
_entity.type
_entity.pdbx_description
1 polymer ?
#
loop_
_entity_poly.entity_id
_entity_poly.type
_entity_poly.pdbx_seq_one_letter_code
_entity_poly.pdbx_strand_id
1 'polypeptide(L)'
;MWIPILNSEGSLLKAGLSTVPPPKNMSMSEDAEAKSCEELLKECSSEPIIFVGNLDHTFTADAQVIVSFPGAYGKAWNYLTHQAQDSGNSILTTCIFLPDHHSEGYGHHVTTGAEGGVCHCSHLYGRRQVWGCAWYALWMEKTQKASTEKCNLIVVTKRDGSLGRSQQGEVNFLEVCGHVYCQMTIEDFVYFHHKEAPRRKQKVVQTHVKRLLRECQIQVEACADQIRRIRRAGGDSTTVAHSPSMSPFRAAWPIRSNLFQDDRSTASPTSPSSSTSSPFAMQRSDNLPVLPGFRDLRDDVPRIVDLRDRELEVDDPQLQAFVSMRIEVLKAEAFRRRRSRMRDE
;
A
#
# COMPACT_ATOMS: atom_id res chain seq x y z
N MET A 1 -39.59 -7.85 -17.22
CA MET A 1 -41.03 -8.16 -17.39
C MET A 1 -41.66 -8.07 -16.01
N TRP A 2 -42.40 -6.99 -15.73
CA TRP A 2 -43.04 -6.74 -14.42
C TRP A 2 -44.43 -7.36 -14.42
N ILE A 3 -44.73 -8.19 -13.41
CA ILE A 3 -46.06 -8.82 -13.23
C ILE A 3 -46.75 -8.07 -12.09
N PRO A 4 -47.89 -7.40 -12.32
CA PRO A 4 -48.62 -6.72 -11.26
C PRO A 4 -49.41 -7.73 -10.43
N ILE A 5 -49.32 -7.62 -9.11
CA ILE A 5 -50.14 -8.37 -8.16
C ILE A 5 -51.48 -7.63 -8.00
N LEU A 6 -52.57 -8.24 -8.49
CA LEU A 6 -53.94 -7.76 -8.29
C LEU A 6 -54.53 -8.43 -7.03
N ASN A 7 -55.36 -7.69 -6.29
CA ASN A 7 -56.14 -8.23 -5.18
C ASN A 7 -57.42 -8.91 -5.70
N SER A 8 -58.08 -9.70 -4.83
CA SER A 8 -59.20 -10.61 -5.16
C SER A 8 -60.48 -9.92 -5.66
N GLU A 9 -60.54 -8.59 -5.66
CA GLU A 9 -61.72 -7.81 -6.09
C GLU A 9 -61.49 -7.04 -7.39
N GLY A 10 -60.36 -7.28 -8.09
CA GLY A 10 -60.11 -6.68 -9.41
C GLY A 10 -59.98 -5.15 -9.41
N SER A 11 -59.81 -4.53 -8.24
CA SER A 11 -59.69 -3.08 -8.11
C SER A 11 -58.23 -2.66 -7.90
N LEU A 12 -57.75 -1.83 -8.82
CA LEU A 12 -56.45 -1.15 -8.73
C LEU A 12 -56.36 -0.39 -7.41
N LEU A 13 -55.55 -0.89 -6.47
CA LEU A 13 -55.16 -0.17 -5.26
C LEU A 13 -54.45 1.12 -5.67
N LYS A 14 -55.19 2.25 -5.67
CA LYS A 14 -54.60 3.58 -5.68
C LYS A 14 -53.84 3.72 -4.36
N ALA A 15 -52.55 3.39 -4.38
CA ALA A 15 -51.65 3.75 -3.29
C ALA A 15 -51.73 5.27 -3.14
N GLY A 16 -52.36 5.72 -2.05
CA GLY A 16 -52.33 7.11 -1.63
C GLY A 16 -50.89 7.46 -1.29
N LEU A 17 -50.15 7.96 -2.28
CA LEU A 17 -48.83 8.54 -2.10
C LEU A 17 -48.99 9.75 -1.18
N SER A 18 -48.82 9.52 0.12
CA SER A 18 -48.62 10.57 1.10
C SER A 18 -47.41 11.38 0.66
N THR A 19 -47.67 12.59 0.17
CA THR A 19 -46.67 13.57 -0.21
C THR A 19 -46.04 14.16 1.04
N VAL A 20 -45.39 13.32 1.85
CA VAL A 20 -44.47 13.82 2.87
C VAL A 20 -43.34 14.50 2.08
N PRO A 21 -43.16 15.83 2.20
CA PRO A 21 -42.07 16.50 1.54
C PRO A 21 -40.78 15.82 2.00
N PRO A 22 -39.86 15.48 1.09
CA PRO A 22 -38.59 14.87 1.47
C PRO A 22 -37.95 15.75 2.55
N PRO A 23 -37.42 15.15 3.64
CA PRO A 23 -36.81 15.92 4.71
C PRO A 23 -35.83 16.91 4.08
N LYS A 24 -35.97 18.19 4.41
CA LYS A 24 -35.06 19.25 3.95
C LYS A 24 -33.65 18.77 4.28
N ASN A 25 -32.86 18.47 3.24
CA ASN A 25 -31.45 18.13 3.38
C ASN A 25 -30.79 19.23 4.21
N MET A 26 -30.50 18.92 5.47
CA MET A 26 -29.73 19.80 6.34
C MET A 26 -28.30 19.75 5.79
N SER A 27 -27.96 20.71 4.93
CA SER A 27 -26.59 20.88 4.47
C SER A 27 -25.71 21.10 5.69
N MET A 28 -24.81 20.16 5.96
CA MET A 28 -23.77 20.36 6.95
C MET A 28 -22.94 21.58 6.53
N SER A 29 -22.44 22.35 7.50
CA SER A 29 -21.50 23.42 7.19
C SER A 29 -20.20 22.82 6.66
N GLU A 30 -19.52 23.52 5.76
CA GLU A 30 -18.20 23.11 5.24
C GLU A 30 -17.19 22.83 6.37
N ASP A 31 -17.32 23.54 7.49
CA ASP A 31 -16.49 23.35 8.70
C ASP A 31 -16.72 21.97 9.36
N ALA A 32 -17.97 21.47 9.36
CA ALA A 32 -18.28 20.17 9.92
C ALA A 32 -17.74 19.02 9.04
N GLU A 33 -17.83 19.18 7.72
CA GLU A 33 -17.26 18.24 6.73
C GLU A 33 -15.72 18.16 6.86
N ALA A 34 -15.05 19.32 6.96
CA ALA A 34 -13.61 19.38 7.15
C ALA A 34 -13.16 18.73 8.46
N LYS A 35 -13.91 18.95 9.54
CA LYS A 35 -13.64 18.34 10.85
C LYS A 35 -13.77 16.81 10.81
N SER A 36 -14.75 16.29 10.09
CA SER A 36 -14.93 14.84 9.88
C SER A 36 -13.72 14.23 9.16
N CYS A 37 -13.27 14.84 8.06
CA CYS A 37 -12.06 14.39 7.35
C CYS A 37 -10.81 14.43 8.24
N GLU A 38 -10.61 15.52 8.99
CA GLU A 38 -9.45 15.65 9.88
C GLU A 38 -9.46 14.59 11.00
N GLU A 39 -10.64 14.19 11.46
CA GLU A 39 -10.79 13.12 12.45
C GLU A 39 -10.35 11.76 11.90
N LEU A 40 -10.65 11.46 10.62
CA LEU A 40 -10.18 10.25 9.96
C LEU A 40 -8.66 10.28 9.75
N LEU A 41 -8.11 11.46 9.46
CA LEU A 41 -6.69 11.64 9.21
C LEU A 41 -5.83 11.64 10.49
N LYS A 42 -6.42 11.51 11.68
CA LYS A 42 -5.64 11.35 12.91
C LYS A 42 -4.97 9.99 12.93
N GLU A 43 -3.67 9.98 13.18
CA GLU A 43 -2.95 8.74 13.45
C GLU A 43 -3.52 8.10 14.73
N CYS A 44 -4.05 6.89 14.59
CA CYS A 44 -4.69 6.16 15.65
C CYS A 44 -4.21 4.71 15.56
N SER A 45 -3.16 4.39 16.32
CA SER A 45 -2.59 3.04 16.35
C SER A 45 -3.41 2.06 17.19
N SER A 46 -4.45 2.51 17.89
CA SER A 46 -5.22 1.68 18.81
C SER A 46 -6.37 0.94 18.15
N GLU A 47 -6.80 1.36 16.96
CA GLU A 47 -7.89 0.69 16.26
C GLU A 47 -7.32 -0.42 15.36
N PRO A 48 -7.60 -1.70 15.64
CA PRO A 48 -7.15 -2.78 14.78
C PRO A 48 -7.76 -2.60 13.39
N ILE A 49 -6.94 -2.74 12.36
CA ILE A 49 -7.41 -2.76 10.99
C ILE A 49 -8.02 -4.14 10.75
N ILE A 50 -9.34 -4.17 10.53
CA ILE A 50 -10.04 -5.41 10.23
C ILE A 50 -9.89 -5.67 8.73
N PHE A 51 -9.13 -6.69 8.38
CA PHE A 51 -8.94 -7.08 6.99
C PHE A 51 -9.99 -8.10 6.57
N VAL A 52 -10.91 -7.70 5.68
CA VAL A 52 -11.81 -8.64 5.01
C VAL A 52 -11.19 -9.18 3.71
N GLY A 53 -10.28 -8.39 3.11
CA GLY A 53 -9.66 -8.71 1.83
C GLY A 53 -10.65 -8.85 0.70
N ASN A 54 -10.16 -8.57 -0.51
CA ASN A 54 -10.96 -8.86 -1.69
C ASN A 54 -10.78 -10.31 -2.12
N LEU A 55 -11.88 -10.89 -2.60
CA LEU A 55 -11.85 -12.20 -3.23
C LEU A 55 -11.15 -12.08 -4.57
N ASP A 56 -10.36 -13.08 -4.87
CA ASP A 56 -9.49 -13.20 -6.04
C ASP A 56 -10.14 -12.92 -7.41
N HIS A 57 -11.45 -13.14 -7.54
CA HIS A 57 -12.20 -12.95 -8.79
C HIS A 57 -12.72 -11.52 -8.98
N THR A 58 -12.37 -10.58 -8.10
CA THR A 58 -12.87 -9.20 -8.15
C THR A 58 -11.93 -8.25 -8.90
N PHE A 59 -10.70 -8.66 -9.21
CA PHE A 59 -9.77 -7.83 -9.96
C PHE A 59 -10.18 -7.79 -11.43
N THR A 60 -10.37 -6.59 -11.96
CA THR A 60 -10.69 -6.33 -13.36
C THR A 60 -9.78 -5.26 -13.91
N ALA A 61 -9.59 -5.27 -15.24
CA ALA A 61 -8.81 -4.25 -15.92
C ALA A 61 -9.28 -2.84 -15.56
N ASP A 62 -8.32 -1.93 -15.38
CA ASP A 62 -8.52 -0.53 -14.98
C ASP A 62 -9.11 -0.30 -13.58
N ALA A 63 -9.45 -1.35 -12.83
CA ALA A 63 -9.92 -1.20 -11.46
C ALA A 63 -8.82 -0.62 -10.56
N GLN A 64 -9.20 0.27 -9.65
CA GLN A 64 -8.27 0.85 -8.67
C GLN A 64 -8.06 -0.12 -7.51
N VAL A 65 -6.81 -0.53 -7.30
CA VAL A 65 -6.44 -1.50 -6.26
C VAL A 65 -5.40 -0.89 -5.33
N ILE A 66 -5.74 -0.77 -4.05
CA ILE A 66 -4.79 -0.33 -3.04
C ILE A 66 -3.85 -1.49 -2.72
N VAL A 67 -2.57 -1.30 -2.99
CA VAL A 67 -1.54 -2.32 -2.77
C VAL A 67 -0.68 -2.03 -1.55
N SER A 68 -0.66 -0.78 -1.07
CA SER A 68 0.02 -0.43 0.18
C SER A 68 -0.71 0.71 0.88
N PHE A 69 -0.80 0.63 2.21
CA PHE A 69 -1.49 1.61 3.03
C PHE A 69 -0.79 1.81 4.39
N PRO A 70 -0.72 3.05 4.91
CA PRO A 70 -0.04 3.32 6.16
C PRO A 70 -0.89 2.84 7.35
N GLY A 71 -0.47 1.76 8.02
CA GLY A 71 -1.21 1.15 9.13
C GLY A 71 -1.49 2.07 10.34
N ALA A 72 -0.82 3.23 10.44
CA ALA A 72 -1.09 4.24 11.48
C ALA A 72 -2.47 4.91 11.33
N TYR A 73 -3.12 4.76 10.17
CA TYR A 73 -4.40 5.41 9.84
C TYR A 73 -5.55 4.38 9.82
N GLY A 74 -5.61 3.50 10.82
CA GLY A 74 -6.59 2.41 10.86
C GLY A 74 -8.05 2.87 10.85
N LYS A 75 -8.34 4.01 11.50
CA LYS A 75 -9.67 4.62 11.47
C LYS A 75 -10.11 5.02 10.06
N ALA A 76 -9.24 5.70 9.31
CA ALA A 76 -9.52 6.06 7.92
C ALA A 76 -9.73 4.82 7.05
N TRP A 77 -8.91 3.79 7.24
CA TRP A 77 -9.04 2.52 6.55
C TRP A 77 -10.43 1.90 6.79
N ASN A 78 -10.76 1.61 8.05
CA ASN A 78 -12.00 0.94 8.44
C ASN A 78 -13.22 1.72 7.94
N TYR A 79 -13.22 3.05 8.09
CA TYR A 79 -14.30 3.89 7.62
C TYR A 79 -14.52 3.78 6.10
N LEU A 80 -13.45 3.94 5.32
CA LEU A 80 -13.54 3.99 3.86
C LEU A 80 -13.85 2.61 3.27
N THR A 81 -13.30 1.53 3.83
CA THR A 81 -13.60 0.17 3.38
C THR A 81 -15.02 -0.27 3.72
N HIS A 82 -15.57 0.12 4.89
CA HIS A 82 -16.97 -0.16 5.21
C HIS A 82 -17.93 0.68 4.35
N GLN A 83 -17.69 1.99 4.18
CA GLN A 83 -18.53 2.82 3.30
C GLN A 83 -18.53 2.33 1.85
N ALA A 84 -17.38 1.84 1.37
CA ALA A 84 -17.26 1.27 0.04
C ALA A 84 -18.19 0.08 -0.16
N GLN A 85 -18.36 -0.78 0.86
CA GLN A 85 -19.28 -1.91 0.83
C GLN A 85 -20.73 -1.45 0.77
N ASP A 86 -21.12 -0.48 1.60
CA ASP A 86 -22.51 0.03 1.64
C ASP A 86 -22.94 0.74 0.36
N SER A 87 -21.99 1.28 -0.40
CA SER A 87 -22.26 2.13 -1.55
C SER A 87 -22.15 1.46 -2.90
N GLY A 88 -21.78 0.17 -2.94
CA GLY A 88 -21.48 -0.56 -4.17
C GLY A 88 -20.22 -0.09 -4.90
N ASN A 89 -19.52 0.92 -4.39
CA ASN A 89 -18.21 1.36 -4.87
C ASN A 89 -17.12 0.65 -4.05
N SER A 90 -16.90 -0.63 -4.31
CA SER A 90 -15.89 -1.39 -3.57
C SER A 90 -14.49 -0.86 -3.88
N ILE A 91 -13.82 -0.32 -2.86
CA ILE A 91 -12.38 -0.10 -2.88
C ILE A 91 -11.73 -1.48 -2.95
N LEU A 92 -11.02 -1.77 -4.03
CA LEU A 92 -10.28 -3.02 -4.12
C LEU A 92 -8.94 -2.88 -3.40
N THR A 93 -8.49 -3.97 -2.79
CA THR A 93 -7.23 -3.96 -2.03
C THR A 93 -6.54 -5.31 -2.01
N THR A 94 -5.21 -5.27 -2.04
CA THR A 94 -4.35 -6.42 -1.72
C THR A 94 -3.66 -6.26 -0.37
N CYS A 95 -3.75 -5.09 0.30
CA CYS A 95 -3.07 -4.80 1.56
C CYS A 95 -3.44 -5.81 2.64
N ILE A 96 -2.45 -6.52 3.19
CA ILE A 96 -2.68 -7.45 4.30
C ILE A 96 -2.06 -6.82 5.55
N PHE A 97 -2.90 -6.50 6.52
CA PHE A 97 -2.43 -5.96 7.80
C PHE A 97 -2.05 -7.09 8.74
N LEU A 98 -1.14 -6.79 9.66
CA LEU A 98 -0.54 -7.79 10.54
C LEU A 98 -1.63 -8.58 11.27
N PRO A 99 -1.71 -9.90 11.05
CA PRO A 99 -2.66 -10.74 11.75
C PRO A 99 -2.35 -10.73 13.25
N ASP A 100 -3.40 -10.80 14.07
CA ASP A 100 -3.22 -11.16 15.46
C ASP A 100 -2.85 -12.65 15.59
N HIS A 101 -2.56 -13.10 16.80
CA HIS A 101 -2.22 -14.49 17.08
C HIS A 101 -3.35 -15.50 16.78
N HIS A 102 -4.56 -15.03 16.47
CA HIS A 102 -5.68 -15.87 16.07
C HIS A 102 -5.82 -15.99 14.56
N SER A 103 -5.19 -15.10 13.78
CA SER A 103 -5.35 -15.14 12.34
C SER A 103 -4.43 -16.18 11.70
N GLU A 104 -4.93 -16.78 10.62
CA GLU A 104 -4.20 -17.78 9.85
C GLU A 104 -2.85 -17.23 9.35
N GLY A 105 -1.79 -18.03 9.47
CA GLY A 105 -0.45 -17.61 9.07
C GLY A 105 0.34 -16.82 10.12
N TYR A 106 -0.22 -16.52 11.30
CA TYR A 106 0.55 -15.94 12.41
C TYR A 106 1.71 -16.85 12.83
N GLY A 107 2.90 -16.28 12.97
CA GLY A 107 4.11 -17.02 13.34
C GLY A 107 4.72 -17.85 12.22
N HIS A 108 4.05 -17.97 11.07
CA HIS A 108 4.57 -18.70 9.91
C HIS A 108 5.56 -17.84 9.13
N HIS A 109 6.69 -18.44 8.78
CA HIS A 109 7.76 -17.79 8.05
C HIS A 109 7.91 -18.40 6.66
N VAL A 110 8.04 -17.52 5.66
CA VAL A 110 8.29 -17.88 4.27
C VAL A 110 9.70 -17.44 3.90
N THR A 111 10.46 -18.35 3.31
CA THR A 111 11.84 -18.14 2.83
C THR A 111 11.86 -17.87 1.33
N THR A 112 12.73 -16.97 0.88
CA THR A 112 12.90 -16.66 -0.55
C THR A 112 13.74 -17.73 -1.24
N GLY A 113 13.22 -18.34 -2.31
CA GLY A 113 13.97 -19.29 -3.16
C GLY A 113 13.94 -20.74 -2.67
N ALA A 114 14.79 -21.59 -3.28
CA ALA A 114 14.93 -23.00 -2.93
C ALA A 114 15.57 -23.21 -1.54
N GLU A 115 15.76 -24.47 -1.13
CA GLU A 115 16.31 -24.86 0.19
C GLU A 115 17.47 -23.97 0.66
N GLY A 116 17.31 -23.33 1.82
CA GLY A 116 18.30 -22.39 2.39
C GLY A 116 18.01 -20.90 2.15
N GLY A 117 16.85 -20.55 1.59
CA GLY A 117 16.39 -19.19 1.36
C GLY A 117 16.35 -18.28 2.61
N VAL A 118 16.46 -16.96 2.40
CA VAL A 118 16.34 -15.96 3.48
C VAL A 118 14.87 -15.68 3.79
N CYS A 119 14.51 -15.62 5.07
CA CYS A 119 13.16 -15.28 5.49
C CYS A 119 12.76 -13.85 5.05
N HIS A 120 11.53 -13.65 4.54
CA HIS A 120 11.05 -12.31 4.15
C HIS A 120 11.08 -11.29 5.29
N CYS A 121 11.01 -11.72 6.57
CA CYS A 121 11.18 -10.82 7.71
C CYS A 121 12.51 -10.04 7.66
N SER A 122 13.60 -10.67 7.18
CA SER A 122 14.89 -10.01 7.07
C SER A 122 14.86 -8.87 6.05
N HIS A 123 14.09 -9.02 4.96
CA HIS A 123 13.90 -7.96 3.98
C HIS A 123 13.02 -6.82 4.54
N LEU A 124 11.90 -7.16 5.16
CA LEU A 124 10.90 -6.19 5.62
C LEU A 124 11.34 -5.43 6.88
N TYR A 125 12.01 -6.13 7.79
CA TYR A 125 12.25 -5.64 9.14
C TYR A 125 13.71 -5.76 9.59
N GLY A 126 14.59 -6.31 8.75
CA GLY A 126 16.00 -6.54 9.08
C GLY A 126 16.24 -7.73 10.02
N ARG A 127 15.18 -8.35 10.56
CA ARG A 127 15.28 -9.50 11.47
C ARG A 127 14.00 -10.33 11.45
N ARG A 128 14.11 -11.60 11.82
CA ARG A 128 12.96 -12.50 12.02
C ARG A 128 12.04 -11.95 13.12
N GLN A 129 10.74 -11.92 12.86
CA GLN A 129 9.72 -11.41 13.80
C GLN A 129 8.85 -12.55 14.32
N VAL A 130 8.40 -12.47 15.58
CA VAL A 130 7.61 -13.53 16.22
C VAL A 130 6.26 -13.78 15.54
N TRP A 131 5.69 -12.76 14.90
CA TRP A 131 4.42 -12.84 14.18
C TRP A 131 4.53 -13.42 12.77
N GLY A 132 5.73 -13.78 12.30
CA GLY A 132 5.92 -14.37 10.98
C GLY A 132 5.91 -13.37 9.81
N CYS A 133 6.01 -13.90 8.60
CA CYS A 133 5.94 -13.15 7.34
C CYS A 133 5.11 -13.85 6.25
N ALA A 134 4.32 -14.86 6.59
CA ALA A 134 3.43 -15.52 5.63
C ALA A 134 2.43 -14.55 5.00
N TRP A 135 1.94 -13.58 5.77
CA TRP A 135 1.06 -12.50 5.26
C TRP A 135 1.68 -11.74 4.08
N TYR A 136 3.01 -11.58 4.06
CA TYR A 136 3.69 -10.86 2.98
C TYR A 136 3.74 -11.68 1.70
N ALA A 137 3.89 -13.01 1.80
CA ALA A 137 3.79 -13.92 0.66
C ALA A 137 2.41 -13.81 -0.01
N LEU A 138 1.35 -13.87 0.79
CA LEU A 138 -0.01 -13.72 0.31
C LEU A 138 -0.26 -12.32 -0.30
N TRP A 139 0.31 -11.27 0.30
CA TRP A 139 0.25 -9.92 -0.26
C TRP A 139 0.93 -9.83 -1.63
N MET A 140 2.12 -10.42 -1.80
CA MET A 140 2.84 -10.44 -3.09
C MET A 140 2.01 -11.15 -4.15
N GLU A 141 1.47 -12.33 -3.85
CA GLU A 141 0.63 -13.11 -4.76
C GLU A 141 -0.59 -12.30 -5.23
N LYS A 142 -1.35 -11.71 -4.30
CA LYS A 142 -2.52 -10.90 -4.63
C LYS A 142 -2.17 -9.67 -5.44
N THR A 143 -1.07 -9.02 -5.12
CA THR A 143 -0.57 -7.84 -5.84
C THR A 143 -0.13 -8.18 -7.26
N GLN A 144 0.55 -9.31 -7.43
CA GLN A 144 0.93 -9.81 -8.74
C GLN A 144 -0.29 -10.18 -9.60
N LYS A 145 -1.32 -10.78 -8.97
CA LYS A 145 -2.59 -11.05 -9.62
C LYS A 145 -3.30 -9.78 -10.08
N ALA A 146 -3.45 -8.78 -9.20
CA ALA A 146 -4.03 -7.49 -9.56
C ALA A 146 -3.26 -6.82 -10.72
N SER A 147 -1.92 -6.90 -10.71
CA SER A 147 -1.10 -6.39 -11.81
C SER A 147 -1.33 -7.16 -13.11
N THR A 148 -1.49 -8.48 -13.05
CA THR A 148 -1.72 -9.34 -14.22
C THR A 148 -3.07 -9.02 -14.86
N GLU A 149 -4.09 -8.76 -14.04
CA GLU A 149 -5.42 -8.30 -14.46
C GLU A 149 -5.44 -6.84 -14.93
N LYS A 150 -4.28 -6.17 -15.01
CA LYS A 150 -4.14 -4.76 -15.44
C LYS A 150 -4.93 -3.79 -14.58
N CYS A 151 -4.99 -4.06 -13.27
CA CYS A 151 -5.50 -3.08 -12.32
C CYS A 151 -4.56 -1.88 -12.21
N ASN A 152 -5.13 -0.74 -11.83
CA ASN A 152 -4.41 0.46 -11.46
C ASN A 152 -3.95 0.35 -10.00
N LEU A 153 -2.67 0.02 -9.79
CA LEU A 153 -2.13 -0.17 -8.44
C LEU A 153 -1.89 1.19 -7.75
N ILE A 154 -2.35 1.31 -6.51
CA ILE A 154 -2.27 2.55 -5.72
C ILE A 154 -1.47 2.29 -4.43
N VAL A 155 -0.46 3.11 -4.20
CA VAL A 155 0.30 3.18 -2.95
C VAL A 155 -0.14 4.43 -2.20
N VAL A 156 -0.75 4.24 -1.04
CA VAL A 156 -1.12 5.33 -0.14
C VAL A 156 0.03 5.56 0.84
N THR A 157 0.46 6.81 1.01
CA THR A 157 1.55 7.20 1.91
C THR A 157 1.05 8.01 3.09
N LYS A 158 1.94 8.34 4.02
CA LYS A 158 1.64 9.33 5.05
C LYS A 158 1.37 10.71 4.46
N ARG A 159 0.90 11.64 5.29
CA ARG A 159 0.59 13.04 4.88
C ARG A 159 1.80 13.75 4.26
N ASP A 160 3.00 13.46 4.75
CA ASP A 160 4.25 14.05 4.24
C ASP A 160 4.79 13.36 2.95
N GLY A 161 4.08 12.35 2.43
CA GLY A 161 4.51 11.59 1.26
C GLY A 161 5.50 10.45 1.57
N SER A 162 5.92 10.30 2.83
CA SER A 162 6.87 9.26 3.25
C SER A 162 6.20 7.89 3.41
N LEU A 163 7.00 6.83 3.23
CA LEU A 163 6.57 5.45 3.41
C LEU A 163 6.85 4.97 4.84
N GLY A 164 5.95 4.14 5.37
CA GLY A 164 6.25 3.32 6.55
C GLY A 164 7.32 2.28 6.27
N ARG A 165 7.91 1.70 7.33
CA ARG A 165 9.00 0.70 7.19
C ARG A 165 8.54 -0.55 6.42
N SER A 166 7.36 -1.09 6.71
CA SER A 166 6.81 -2.23 5.94
C SER A 166 6.47 -1.83 4.51
N GLN A 167 5.85 -0.67 4.33
CA GLN A 167 5.50 -0.12 3.01
C GLN A 167 6.74 0.05 2.13
N GLN A 168 7.90 0.37 2.69
CA GLN A 168 9.14 0.47 1.92
C GLN A 168 9.53 -0.88 1.29
N GLY A 169 9.30 -2.00 1.99
CA GLY A 169 9.52 -3.34 1.43
C GLY A 169 8.48 -3.71 0.37
N GLU A 170 7.23 -3.32 0.57
CA GLU A 170 6.14 -3.48 -0.41
C GLU A 170 6.45 -2.71 -1.70
N VAL A 171 6.78 -1.43 -1.59
CA VAL A 171 7.13 -0.57 -2.74
C VAL A 171 8.39 -1.07 -3.43
N ASN A 172 9.41 -1.51 -2.67
CA ASN A 172 10.61 -2.10 -3.25
C ASN A 172 10.27 -3.36 -4.06
N PHE A 173 9.36 -4.21 -3.59
CA PHE A 173 8.88 -5.35 -4.39
C PHE A 173 8.21 -4.89 -5.69
N LEU A 174 7.33 -3.87 -5.64
CA LEU A 174 6.68 -3.33 -6.84
C LEU A 174 7.72 -2.85 -7.86
N GLU A 175 8.70 -2.08 -7.42
CA GLU A 175 9.75 -1.52 -8.28
C GLU A 175 10.63 -2.61 -8.87
N VAL A 176 11.05 -3.58 -8.05
CA VAL A 176 11.89 -4.70 -8.47
C VAL A 176 11.16 -5.59 -9.48
N CYS A 177 9.88 -5.87 -9.27
CA CYS A 177 9.06 -6.67 -10.19
C CYS A 177 8.56 -5.87 -11.41
N GLY A 178 8.90 -4.58 -11.52
CA GLY A 178 8.49 -3.72 -12.63
C GLY A 178 6.99 -3.40 -12.65
N HIS A 179 6.31 -3.48 -11.51
CA HIS A 179 4.92 -3.08 -11.37
C HIS A 179 4.81 -1.56 -11.41
N VAL A 180 3.98 -1.05 -12.32
CA VAL A 180 3.66 0.38 -12.37
C VAL A 180 2.57 0.66 -11.33
N TYR A 181 2.79 1.68 -10.51
CA TYR A 181 1.85 2.10 -9.49
C TYR A 181 1.78 3.62 -9.42
N CYS A 182 0.65 4.12 -8.94
CA CYS A 182 0.46 5.53 -8.66
C CYS A 182 0.55 5.77 -7.15
N GLN A 183 1.20 6.85 -6.74
CA GLN A 183 1.35 7.18 -5.33
C GLN A 183 0.51 8.40 -4.95
N MET A 184 -0.20 8.34 -3.83
CA MET A 184 -0.91 9.47 -3.24
C MET A 184 -0.78 9.51 -1.73
N THR A 185 -0.99 10.68 -1.11
CA THR A 185 -1.00 10.81 0.34
C THR A 185 -2.30 10.26 0.94
N ILE A 186 -2.29 9.93 2.23
CA ILE A 186 -3.51 9.56 2.96
C ILE A 186 -4.56 10.66 2.93
N GLU A 187 -4.14 11.93 2.90
CA GLU A 187 -5.04 13.08 2.81
C GLU A 187 -5.76 13.10 1.46
N ASP A 188 -5.03 12.96 0.36
CA ASP A 188 -5.62 12.85 -0.98
C ASP A 188 -6.55 11.64 -1.06
N PHE A 189 -6.12 10.50 -0.52
CA PHE A 189 -6.93 9.28 -0.52
C PHE A 189 -8.27 9.47 0.20
N VAL A 190 -8.27 10.09 1.40
CA VAL A 190 -9.50 10.40 2.13
C VAL A 190 -10.37 11.37 1.34
N TYR A 191 -9.85 12.47 0.82
CA TYR A 191 -10.67 13.41 0.05
C TYR A 191 -11.20 12.82 -1.27
N PHE A 192 -10.49 11.87 -1.87
CA PHE A 192 -10.92 11.20 -3.08
C PHE A 192 -12.13 10.29 -2.83
N HIS A 193 -12.13 9.51 -1.74
CA HIS A 193 -13.16 8.51 -1.46
C HIS A 193 -14.26 8.94 -0.48
N HIS A 194 -14.00 9.92 0.38
CA HIS A 194 -14.97 10.36 1.38
C HIS A 194 -16.11 11.16 0.73
N LYS A 195 -17.35 10.67 0.85
CA LYS A 195 -18.52 11.29 0.20
C LYS A 195 -18.83 12.69 0.70
N GLU A 196 -18.53 12.95 1.97
CA GLU A 196 -18.75 14.25 2.62
C GLU A 196 -17.49 15.12 2.61
N ALA A 197 -16.47 14.77 1.81
CA ALA A 197 -15.32 15.64 1.64
C ALA A 197 -15.75 16.98 1.01
N PRO A 198 -15.13 18.11 1.39
CA PRO A 198 -15.42 19.40 0.77
C PRO A 198 -15.25 19.32 -0.75
N ARG A 199 -16.32 19.63 -1.50
CA ARG A 199 -16.39 19.42 -2.97
C ARG A 199 -15.22 20.02 -3.73
N ARG A 200 -14.72 21.19 -3.28
CA ARG A 200 -13.56 21.85 -3.89
C ARG A 200 -12.30 20.99 -3.78
N LYS A 201 -12.02 20.45 -2.59
CA LYS A 201 -10.86 19.57 -2.35
C LYS A 201 -11.01 18.27 -3.13
N GLN A 202 -12.18 17.65 -3.07
CA GLN A 202 -12.47 16.42 -3.81
C GLN A 202 -12.25 16.60 -5.32
N LYS A 203 -12.73 17.68 -5.92
CA LYS A 203 -12.54 17.95 -7.35
C LYS A 203 -11.06 18.07 -7.72
N VAL A 204 -10.30 18.82 -6.93
CA VAL A 204 -8.85 19.01 -7.14
C VAL A 204 -8.12 17.67 -7.08
N VAL A 205 -8.39 16.88 -6.04
CA VAL A 205 -7.80 15.55 -5.86
C VAL A 205 -8.23 14.60 -6.97
N GLN A 206 -9.50 14.57 -7.35
CA GLN A 206 -9.98 13.72 -8.45
C GLN A 206 -9.32 14.05 -9.79
N THR A 207 -9.17 15.33 -10.11
CA THR A 207 -8.44 15.75 -11.31
C THR A 207 -6.98 15.30 -11.25
N HIS A 208 -6.34 15.41 -10.09
CA HIS A 208 -4.97 14.96 -9.91
C HIS A 208 -4.82 13.44 -10.04
N VAL A 209 -5.62 12.67 -9.31
CA VAL A 209 -5.58 11.20 -9.33
C VAL A 209 -5.83 10.68 -10.74
N LYS A 210 -6.80 11.24 -11.47
CA LYS A 210 -7.04 10.88 -12.88
C LYS A 210 -5.82 11.13 -13.77
N ARG A 211 -5.09 12.23 -13.53
CA ARG A 211 -3.85 12.53 -14.25
C ARG A 211 -2.76 11.50 -13.92
N LEU A 212 -2.53 11.19 -12.64
CA LEU A 212 -1.55 10.18 -12.24
C LEU A 212 -1.85 8.80 -12.84
N LEU A 213 -3.11 8.36 -12.78
CA LEU A 213 -3.54 7.11 -13.39
C LEU A 213 -3.27 7.07 -14.89
N ARG A 214 -3.54 8.18 -15.60
CA ARG A 214 -3.22 8.29 -17.02
C ARG A 214 -1.72 8.22 -17.30
N GLU A 215 -0.90 8.86 -16.47
CA GLU A 215 0.57 8.80 -16.59
C GLU A 215 1.08 7.37 -16.35
N CYS A 216 0.58 6.68 -15.32
CA CYS A 216 0.85 5.28 -15.06
C CYS A 216 0.48 4.41 -16.28
N GLN A 217 -0.70 4.61 -16.87
CA GLN A 217 -1.14 3.87 -18.06
C GLN A 217 -0.22 4.09 -19.28
N ILE A 218 0.17 5.34 -19.54
CA ILE A 218 1.12 5.66 -20.62
C ILE A 218 2.46 4.95 -20.41
N GLN A 219 2.93 4.85 -19.16
CA GLN A 219 4.15 4.13 -18.83
C GLN A 219 4.03 2.62 -19.05
N VAL A 220 2.90 2.03 -18.66
CA VAL A 220 2.60 0.60 -18.92
C VAL A 220 2.64 0.32 -20.42
N GLU A 221 1.98 1.17 -21.22
CA GLU A 221 1.95 1.04 -22.68
C GLU A 221 3.34 1.20 -23.31
N ALA A 222 4.13 2.17 -22.85
CA ALA A 222 5.49 2.39 -23.32
C ALA A 222 6.42 1.20 -22.99
N CYS A 223 6.31 0.63 -21.78
CA CYS A 223 7.05 -0.55 -21.38
C CYS A 223 6.67 -1.76 -22.25
N ALA A 224 5.37 -1.97 -22.46
CA ALA A 224 4.87 -3.04 -23.34
C ALA A 224 5.39 -2.88 -24.79
N ASP A 225 5.43 -1.65 -25.31
CA ASP A 225 6.00 -1.35 -26.63
C ASP A 225 7.49 -1.64 -26.72
N GLN A 226 8.26 -1.29 -25.68
CA GLN A 226 9.68 -1.60 -25.62
C GLN A 226 9.94 -3.11 -25.62
N ILE A 227 9.18 -3.87 -24.82
CA ILE A 227 9.25 -5.34 -24.81
C ILE A 227 8.93 -5.91 -26.20
N ARG A 228 7.89 -5.40 -26.87
CA ARG A 228 7.54 -5.80 -28.24
C ARG A 228 8.69 -5.53 -29.22
N ARG A 229 9.36 -4.39 -29.13
CA ARG A 229 10.50 -4.04 -30.01
C ARG A 229 11.69 -4.97 -29.79
N ILE A 230 12.04 -5.27 -28.54
CA ILE A 230 13.16 -6.17 -28.21
C ILE A 230 12.88 -7.58 -28.72
N ARG A 231 11.66 -8.09 -28.55
CA ARG A 231 11.26 -9.39 -29.11
C ARG A 231 11.34 -9.43 -30.64
N ARG A 232 10.91 -8.37 -31.34
CA ARG A 232 11.03 -8.29 -32.82
C ARG A 232 12.48 -8.25 -33.29
N ALA A 233 13.38 -7.71 -32.48
CA ALA A 233 14.82 -7.70 -32.76
C ALA A 233 15.52 -9.03 -32.42
N GLY A 234 14.77 -10.06 -31.99
CA GLY A 234 15.34 -11.33 -31.54
C GLY A 234 16.04 -11.27 -30.17
N GLY A 235 15.86 -10.17 -29.43
CA GLY A 235 16.42 -10.02 -28.09
C GLY A 235 15.56 -10.68 -27.01
N ASP A 236 16.21 -11.11 -25.93
CA ASP A 236 15.53 -11.64 -24.76
C ASP A 236 14.84 -10.50 -23.98
N SER A 237 13.52 -10.62 -23.81
CA SER A 237 12.71 -9.64 -23.07
C SER A 237 13.02 -9.57 -21.57
N THR A 238 13.74 -10.54 -20.99
CA THR A 238 14.19 -10.45 -19.59
C THR A 238 15.14 -9.27 -19.36
N THR A 239 15.83 -8.81 -20.40
CA THR A 239 16.78 -7.69 -20.35
C THR A 239 16.11 -6.32 -20.13
N VAL A 240 14.80 -6.17 -20.40
CA VAL A 240 14.08 -4.89 -20.29
C VAL A 240 13.95 -4.45 -18.84
N ALA A 241 13.79 -5.39 -17.91
CA ALA A 241 13.61 -5.12 -16.49
C ALA A 241 14.80 -4.38 -15.85
N HIS A 242 15.95 -4.30 -16.54
CA HIS A 242 17.21 -3.81 -15.99
C HIS A 242 17.71 -2.53 -16.66
N SER A 243 16.94 -1.90 -17.55
CA SER A 243 17.41 -0.69 -18.24
C SER A 243 17.40 0.52 -17.28
N PRO A 244 18.57 1.06 -16.87
CA PRO A 244 18.64 2.19 -15.94
C PRO A 244 18.10 3.50 -16.50
N SER A 245 17.77 3.53 -17.81
CA SER A 245 17.09 4.68 -18.43
C SER A 245 15.62 4.79 -18.04
N MET A 246 15.04 3.73 -17.44
CA MET A 246 13.71 3.77 -16.85
C MET A 246 13.88 3.96 -15.34
N SER A 247 13.95 5.23 -14.93
CA SER A 247 13.81 5.61 -13.51
C SER A 247 12.62 4.86 -12.88
N PRO A 248 12.69 4.45 -11.59
CA PRO A 248 11.61 3.73 -10.94
C PRO A 248 10.25 4.34 -11.28
N PHE A 249 9.36 3.48 -11.79
CA PHE A 249 8.07 3.80 -12.41
C PHE A 249 7.09 4.36 -11.38
N ARG A 250 7.35 5.60 -10.95
CA ARG A 250 6.61 6.29 -9.93
C ARG A 250 6.02 7.55 -10.54
N ALA A 251 4.73 7.51 -10.86
CA ALA A 251 3.96 8.74 -11.00
C ALA A 251 3.78 9.32 -9.59
N ALA A 252 4.79 10.08 -9.14
CA ALA A 252 4.83 10.68 -7.82
C ALA A 252 4.18 12.07 -7.86
N TRP A 253 3.46 12.38 -6.79
CA TRP A 253 3.13 13.76 -6.45
C TRP A 253 4.43 14.59 -6.34
N PRO A 254 4.56 15.74 -7.02
CA PRO A 254 5.64 16.67 -6.68
C PRO A 254 5.36 17.16 -5.26
N ILE A 255 6.20 16.77 -4.30
CA ILE A 255 6.10 17.15 -2.88
C ILE A 255 6.09 18.69 -2.78
N ARG A 256 4.90 19.28 -2.91
CA ARG A 256 4.61 20.69 -2.71
C ARG A 256 3.25 20.77 -2.03
N SER A 257 3.33 20.81 -0.72
CA SER A 257 2.30 20.97 0.30
C SER A 257 1.45 22.25 0.20
N ASN A 258 1.45 22.97 -0.93
CA ASN A 258 0.86 24.32 -1.01
C ASN A 258 -0.46 24.39 -1.77
N LEU A 259 -1.05 23.26 -2.19
CA LEU A 259 -2.34 23.28 -2.89
C LEU A 259 -3.52 23.72 -2.01
N PHE A 260 -3.32 23.73 -0.68
CA PHE A 260 -4.31 24.17 0.30
C PHE A 260 -3.73 25.10 1.37
N GLN A 261 -2.73 25.93 1.04
CA GLN A 261 -2.41 27.05 1.93
C GLN A 261 -3.63 27.97 1.98
N ASP A 262 -4.39 27.90 3.08
CA ASP A 262 -5.54 28.75 3.34
C ASP A 262 -5.11 30.21 3.24
N ASP A 263 -5.79 31.00 2.40
CA ASP A 263 -5.70 32.46 2.31
C ASP A 263 -6.17 33.19 3.59
N ARG A 264 -6.18 32.51 4.75
CA ARG A 264 -6.47 33.10 6.06
C ARG A 264 -5.18 33.57 6.74
N SER A 265 -4.61 34.66 6.26
CA SER A 265 -3.59 35.42 7.00
C SER A 265 -3.91 36.91 7.00
N THR A 266 -4.99 37.28 7.69
CA THR A 266 -5.25 38.65 8.16
C THR A 266 -5.92 38.62 9.54
N ALA A 267 -5.19 38.18 10.57
CA ALA A 267 -5.54 38.51 11.95
C ALA A 267 -4.27 38.49 12.82
N SER A 268 -3.92 39.67 13.35
CA SER A 268 -2.80 39.88 14.27
C SER A 268 -3.03 39.17 15.61
N PRO A 269 -1.98 38.65 16.28
CA PRO A 269 -2.15 37.98 17.57
C PRO A 269 -2.10 38.99 18.73
N THR A 270 -3.15 38.99 19.54
CA THR A 270 -3.11 39.50 20.93
C THR A 270 -2.71 38.36 21.86
N SER A 271 -1.66 38.59 22.66
CA SER A 271 -1.24 37.73 23.76
C SER A 271 -2.29 37.70 24.88
N PRO A 272 -2.38 36.62 25.66
CA PRO A 272 -1.85 36.75 27.03
C PRO A 272 -1.21 35.48 27.61
N SER A 273 -0.70 35.72 28.82
CA SER A 273 0.24 35.02 29.68
C SER A 273 -0.30 33.82 30.49
N SER A 274 0.69 33.16 31.11
CA SER A 274 0.71 32.53 32.44
C SER A 274 0.21 31.09 32.63
N SER A 275 1.21 30.21 32.79
CA SER A 275 1.43 29.26 33.90
C SER A 275 0.31 28.33 34.35
N THR A 276 0.55 27.02 34.22
CA THR A 276 0.36 26.06 35.33
C THR A 276 1.17 24.79 35.11
N SER A 277 1.86 24.42 36.18
CA SER A 277 2.66 23.23 36.45
C SER A 277 1.91 21.90 36.29
N SER A 278 2.60 20.86 35.83
CA SER A 278 2.32 19.47 36.22
C SER A 278 3.58 18.60 36.11
N PRO A 279 3.92 17.80 37.15
CA PRO A 279 4.99 16.82 37.11
C PRO A 279 4.41 15.41 36.94
N PHE A 280 4.78 14.67 35.89
CA PHE A 280 4.62 13.21 35.89
C PHE A 280 5.76 12.55 35.11
N ALA A 281 6.70 12.01 35.89
CA ALA A 281 7.79 11.17 35.42
C ALA A 281 7.24 9.77 35.08
N MET A 282 7.47 9.30 33.86
CA MET A 282 7.15 7.94 33.45
C MET A 282 8.30 7.02 33.91
N GLN A 283 8.02 6.20 34.91
CA GLN A 283 8.91 5.12 35.37
C GLN A 283 9.16 4.13 34.22
N ARG A 284 10.44 3.87 33.94
CA ARG A 284 10.87 2.73 33.14
C ARG A 284 10.69 1.47 34.00
N SER A 285 9.90 0.51 33.51
CA SER A 285 9.90 -0.85 34.04
C SER A 285 11.07 -1.61 33.42
N ASP A 286 12.22 -1.54 34.07
CA ASP A 286 13.27 -2.55 33.95
C ASP A 286 12.81 -3.79 34.73
N ASN A 287 12.54 -4.90 34.04
CA ASN A 287 12.64 -6.27 34.57
C ASN A 287 12.28 -7.28 33.46
N LEU A 288 13.31 -7.79 32.78
CA LEU A 288 13.24 -9.08 32.07
C LEU A 288 14.31 -10.01 32.66
N PRO A 289 14.01 -11.30 32.89
CA PRO A 289 14.93 -12.23 33.52
C PRO A 289 16.13 -12.55 32.62
N VAL A 290 17.30 -12.55 33.23
CA VAL A 290 18.58 -13.02 32.67
C VAL A 290 18.52 -14.53 32.50
N LEU A 291 18.57 -15.02 31.25
CA LEU A 291 18.79 -16.43 30.95
C LEU A 291 20.30 -16.73 30.94
N PRO A 292 20.79 -17.77 31.62
CA PRO A 292 22.19 -18.16 31.57
C PRO A 292 22.46 -19.10 30.39
N GLY A 293 23.55 -18.86 29.67
CA GLY A 293 24.14 -19.84 28.74
C GLY A 293 24.12 -19.45 27.27
N PHE A 294 24.95 -18.47 26.90
CA PHE A 294 25.42 -18.35 25.52
C PHE A 294 26.91 -18.74 25.48
N ARG A 295 27.19 -19.89 24.86
CA ARG A 295 28.53 -20.27 24.44
C ARG A 295 28.92 -19.41 23.23
N ASP A 296 30.20 -19.03 23.20
CA ASP A 296 30.85 -18.26 22.15
C ASP A 296 30.85 -19.09 20.84
N LEU A 297 30.02 -18.70 19.87
CA LEU A 297 29.91 -19.30 18.53
C LEU A 297 30.83 -18.57 17.54
N ARG A 298 32.14 -18.49 17.85
CA ARG A 298 33.14 -17.90 16.94
C ARG A 298 33.84 -18.90 16.02
N ASP A 299 33.60 -20.21 16.16
CA ASP A 299 34.38 -21.23 15.45
C ASP A 299 33.62 -22.06 14.40
N ASP A 300 32.33 -21.80 14.14
CA ASP A 300 31.59 -22.52 13.08
C ASP A 300 31.39 -21.65 11.84
N VAL A 301 32.46 -21.49 11.05
CA VAL A 301 32.37 -21.10 9.65
C VAL A 301 32.35 -22.37 8.81
N PRO A 302 31.22 -22.76 8.18
CA PRO A 302 31.24 -23.83 7.20
C PRO A 302 32.09 -23.39 6.01
N ARG A 303 33.05 -24.24 5.64
CA ARG A 303 33.83 -24.13 4.40
C ARG A 303 32.88 -23.84 3.24
N ILE A 304 33.11 -22.72 2.55
CA ILE A 304 32.49 -22.40 1.28
C ILE A 304 32.84 -23.55 0.32
N VAL A 305 31.88 -24.44 0.10
CA VAL A 305 31.95 -25.44 -0.96
C VAL A 305 31.73 -24.69 -2.27
N ASP A 306 32.64 -24.89 -3.21
CA ASP A 306 32.63 -24.31 -4.55
C ASP A 306 31.39 -24.81 -5.32
N LEU A 307 30.31 -24.03 -5.30
CA LEU A 307 29.03 -24.28 -5.99
C LEU A 307 29.04 -23.67 -7.40
N ARG A 308 30.09 -23.94 -8.19
CA ARG A 308 30.17 -23.37 -9.56
C ARG A 308 29.33 -24.08 -10.61
N ASP A 309 28.90 -25.33 -10.40
CA ASP A 309 28.29 -26.10 -11.51
C ASP A 309 27.02 -26.88 -11.13
N ARG A 310 26.21 -26.43 -10.16
CA ARG A 310 24.86 -26.98 -9.95
C ARG A 310 23.81 -26.03 -10.48
N GLU A 311 23.47 -26.20 -11.75
CA GLU A 311 22.22 -25.71 -12.33
C GLU A 311 21.05 -26.40 -11.59
N LEU A 312 20.47 -25.69 -10.63
CA LEU A 312 19.18 -26.07 -10.04
C LEU A 312 18.11 -25.61 -11.01
N GLU A 313 17.55 -26.54 -11.77
CA GLU A 313 16.33 -26.33 -12.53
C GLU A 313 15.20 -25.98 -11.54
N VAL A 314 14.73 -24.73 -11.61
CA VAL A 314 13.55 -24.27 -10.90
C VAL A 314 12.41 -24.31 -11.92
N ASP A 315 11.49 -25.26 -11.77
CA ASP A 315 10.36 -25.50 -12.70
C ASP A 315 9.32 -24.36 -12.73
N ASP A 316 9.50 -23.32 -11.91
CA ASP A 316 8.68 -22.11 -11.93
C ASP A 316 9.45 -20.97 -12.64
N PRO A 317 9.07 -20.62 -13.89
CA PRO A 317 9.73 -19.57 -14.66
C PRO A 317 9.67 -18.19 -13.99
N GLN A 318 8.65 -17.93 -13.17
CA GLN A 318 8.51 -16.66 -12.45
C GLN A 318 9.45 -16.60 -11.26
N LEU A 319 9.59 -17.71 -10.53
CA LEU A 319 10.56 -17.83 -9.45
C LEU A 319 11.99 -17.81 -9.98
N GLN A 320 12.25 -18.44 -11.13
CA GLN A 320 13.56 -18.42 -11.77
C GLN A 320 13.93 -17.00 -12.26
N ALA A 321 12.96 -16.25 -12.80
CA ALA A 321 13.12 -14.84 -13.12
C ALA A 321 13.40 -14.01 -11.85
N PHE A 322 12.68 -14.27 -10.76
CA PHE A 322 12.88 -13.59 -9.49
C PHE A 322 14.27 -13.84 -8.89
N VAL A 323 14.71 -15.11 -8.86
CA VAL A 323 16.04 -15.50 -8.37
C VAL A 323 17.15 -14.87 -9.23
N SER A 324 17.01 -14.93 -10.56
CA SER A 324 17.98 -14.33 -11.49
C SER A 324 18.08 -12.82 -11.31
N MET A 325 16.93 -12.13 -11.20
CA MET A 325 16.85 -10.71 -10.91
C MET A 325 17.49 -10.36 -9.55
N ARG A 326 17.28 -11.18 -8.52
CA ARG A 326 17.87 -10.95 -7.19
C ARG A 326 19.38 -11.09 -7.21
N ILE A 327 19.92 -12.03 -7.97
CA ILE A 327 21.36 -12.20 -8.17
C ILE A 327 21.96 -10.93 -8.80
N GLU A 328 21.33 -10.37 -9.83
CA GLU A 328 21.81 -9.16 -10.50
C GLU A 328 21.75 -7.91 -9.61
N VAL A 329 20.68 -7.75 -8.81
CA VAL A 329 20.59 -6.67 -7.83
C VAL A 329 21.72 -6.77 -6.80
N LEU A 330 22.01 -7.96 -6.28
CA LEU A 330 23.10 -8.18 -5.33
C LEU A 330 24.47 -7.90 -5.94
N LYS A 331 24.69 -8.25 -7.22
CA LYS A 331 25.90 -7.89 -7.97
C LYS A 331 26.04 -6.37 -8.09
N ALA A 332 24.97 -5.66 -8.43
CA ALA A 332 24.98 -4.20 -8.57
C ALA A 332 25.23 -3.49 -7.22
N GLU A 333 24.67 -3.99 -6.12
CA GLU A 333 24.93 -3.48 -4.77
C GLU A 333 26.39 -3.73 -4.34
N ALA A 334 26.91 -4.94 -4.58
CA ALA A 334 28.32 -5.26 -4.30
C ALA A 334 29.27 -4.36 -5.08
N PHE A 335 28.96 -4.10 -6.35
CA PHE A 335 29.73 -3.17 -7.20
C PHE A 335 29.69 -1.74 -6.66
N ARG A 336 28.52 -1.24 -6.25
CA ARG A 336 28.37 0.08 -5.61
C ARG A 336 29.19 0.20 -4.33
N ARG A 337 29.16 -0.82 -3.46
CA ARG A 337 29.96 -0.87 -2.22
C ARG A 337 31.46 -0.85 -2.51
N ARG A 338 31.93 -1.62 -3.50
CA ARG A 338 33.34 -1.63 -3.91
C ARG A 338 33.79 -0.27 -4.45
N ARG A 339 32.95 0.38 -5.25
CA ARG A 339 33.24 1.73 -5.79
C ARG A 339 33.23 2.83 -4.72
N SER A 340 32.49 2.65 -3.62
CA SER A 340 32.56 3.56 -2.47
C SER A 340 33.91 3.43 -1.78
N ARG A 341 34.35 2.20 -1.47
CA ARG A 341 35.64 1.96 -0.81
C ARG A 341 36.83 2.51 -1.59
N MET A 342 36.85 2.35 -2.91
CA MET A 342 37.92 2.91 -3.75
C MET A 342 37.94 4.44 -3.84
N ARG A 343 36.92 5.15 -3.34
CA ARG A 343 36.95 6.62 -3.25
C ARG A 343 37.39 7.12 -1.89
N ASP A 344 37.34 6.26 -0.87
CA ASP A 344 37.73 6.57 0.50
C ASP A 344 39.20 6.22 0.78
N GLU A 345 39.85 5.47 -0.13
CA GLU A 345 41.30 5.15 -0.16
C GLU A 345 42.09 6.13 -1.04
#